data_AF-A0AAD4N959-F1
#
_entry.id   AF-A0AAD4N959-F1
#
_cell.length_a   1.000
_cell.length_b   1.000
_cell.length_c   1.000
_cell.angle_alpha   90.00
_cell.angle_beta   90.00
_cell.angle_gamma   90.00
#
_symmetry.space_group_name_H-M   'P 1'
#
loop_
_entity.id
_entity.type
_entity.pdbx_description
1 polymer ?
#
loop_
_entity_poly.entity_id
_entity_poly.type
_entity_poly.pdbx_seq_one_letter_code
_entity_poly.pdbx_strand_id
1 'polypeptide(L)'
;MSHWIEHKPLLLRAYTSTGILSIENVNKEFRGFVAKYEKKLANTPVVKKGNETIDDDLPCNSNGVPEGGYNKFYSGEVRLKDVVSDKYLLREVSRLAIDQFEFIVALYLKFRNVRRFKKLKALKDCQASLPIAASRDEIIQCLAENQVLIIAGDTGCGKSTQVTMIL
;
A
#
# COMPACT_ATOMS: atom_id res chain seq x y z
N MET A 1 -6.05 5.69 27.10
CA MET A 1 -7.37 5.19 26.67
C MET A 1 -7.50 5.48 25.17
N SER A 2 -8.12 4.63 24.36
CA SER A 2 -8.21 4.85 22.90
C SER A 2 -9.34 5.83 22.57
N HIS A 3 -9.05 7.13 22.63
CA HIS A 3 -10.01 8.24 22.45
C HIS A 3 -10.77 8.21 21.12
N TRP A 4 -10.21 7.60 20.07
CA TRP A 4 -10.89 7.45 18.78
C TRP A 4 -12.14 6.56 18.83
N ILE A 5 -12.28 5.66 19.83
CA ILE A 5 -13.42 4.73 19.94
C ILE A 5 -14.73 5.49 20.15
N GLU A 6 -14.70 6.55 20.97
CA GLU A 6 -15.86 7.40 21.27
C GLU A 6 -16.36 8.14 20.02
N HIS A 7 -15.44 8.55 19.14
CA HIS A 7 -15.75 9.26 17.90
C HIS A 7 -15.77 8.37 16.65
N LYS A 8 -15.72 7.04 16.83
CA LYS A 8 -15.60 6.05 15.73
C LYS A 8 -16.61 6.24 14.59
N PRO A 9 -17.91 6.48 14.84
CA PRO A 9 -18.89 6.66 13.75
C PRO A 9 -18.60 7.89 12.89
N LEU A 10 -18.20 9.00 13.54
CA LEU A 10 -17.86 10.26 12.88
C LEU A 10 -16.55 10.13 12.08
N LEU A 11 -15.54 9.52 12.69
CA LEU A 11 -14.24 9.25 12.04
C LEU A 11 -14.39 8.32 10.83
N LEU A 12 -15.16 7.24 10.97
CA LEU A 12 -15.48 6.38 9.82
C LEU A 12 -16.17 7.19 8.73
N ARG A 13 -17.23 7.94 9.05
CA ARG A 13 -17.95 8.74 8.05
C ARG A 13 -17.05 9.77 7.35
N ALA A 14 -16.22 10.49 8.10
CA ALA A 14 -15.33 11.51 7.55
C ALA A 14 -14.30 10.90 6.57
N TYR A 15 -13.74 9.74 6.90
CA TYR A 15 -12.70 9.10 6.08
C TYR A 15 -13.24 8.16 4.99
N THR A 16 -14.50 7.71 5.08
CA THR A 16 -15.13 6.87 4.04
C THR A 16 -15.94 7.67 3.02
N SER A 17 -16.37 8.89 3.37
CA SER A 17 -17.18 9.74 2.48
C SER A 17 -16.38 10.29 1.30
N THR A 18 -15.05 10.37 1.40
CA THR A 18 -14.18 10.93 0.35
C THR A 18 -12.82 10.21 0.31
N GLY A 19 -12.25 10.06 -0.89
CA GLY A 19 -10.87 9.57 -1.07
C GLY A 19 -10.70 8.03 -1.14
N ILE A 20 -9.54 7.55 -0.67
CA ILE A 20 -9.00 6.18 -0.89
C ILE A 20 -9.91 5.07 -0.33
N LEU A 21 -10.73 5.38 0.68
CA LEU A 21 -11.66 4.45 1.28
C LEU A 21 -13.05 4.49 0.63
N SER A 22 -13.37 5.49 -0.21
CA SER A 22 -14.70 5.70 -0.79
C SER A 22 -15.25 4.49 -1.58
N ILE A 23 -14.37 3.64 -2.12
CA ILE A 23 -14.75 2.42 -2.82
C ILE A 23 -15.43 1.44 -1.84
N GLU A 24 -16.67 1.03 -2.13
CA GLU A 24 -17.50 0.20 -1.23
C GLU A 24 -16.82 -1.10 -0.76
N ASN A 25 -16.09 -1.77 -1.66
CA ASN A 25 -15.29 -2.95 -1.32
C ASN A 25 -14.14 -2.64 -0.35
N VAL A 26 -13.49 -1.49 -0.52
CA VAL A 26 -12.42 -1.00 0.36
C VAL A 26 -12.99 -0.64 1.73
N ASN A 27 -14.17 -0.02 1.77
CA ASN A 27 -14.90 0.28 3.01
C ASN A 27 -15.21 -0.98 3.82
N LYS A 28 -15.74 -2.02 3.17
CA LYS A 28 -16.06 -3.30 3.85
C LYS A 28 -14.80 -3.98 4.40
N GLU A 29 -13.73 -4.01 3.61
CA GLU A 29 -12.45 -4.56 4.05
C GLU A 29 -11.85 -3.76 5.21
N PHE A 30 -11.91 -2.43 5.14
CA PHE A 30 -11.41 -1.55 6.19
C PHE A 30 -12.19 -1.73 7.50
N ARG A 31 -13.52 -1.80 7.46
CA ARG A 31 -14.33 -2.09 8.66
C ARG A 31 -13.96 -3.43 9.30
N GLY A 32 -13.74 -4.46 8.47
CA GLY A 32 -13.26 -5.76 8.94
C GLY A 32 -11.85 -5.71 9.53
N PHE A 33 -10.96 -4.89 8.97
CA PHE A 33 -9.62 -4.63 9.51
C PHE A 33 -9.70 -3.95 10.88
N VAL A 34 -10.50 -2.89 11.02
CA VAL A 34 -10.71 -2.16 12.28
C VAL A 34 -11.22 -3.11 13.37
N ALA A 35 -12.21 -3.96 13.07
CA ALA A 35 -12.72 -4.94 14.04
C ALA A 35 -11.65 -5.95 14.50
N LYS A 36 -10.76 -6.39 13.60
CA LYS A 36 -9.63 -7.25 13.96
C LYS A 36 -8.57 -6.50 14.77
N TYR A 37 -8.33 -5.24 14.43
CA TYR A 37 -7.40 -4.38 15.15
C TYR A 37 -7.87 -4.11 16.58
N GLU A 38 -9.17 -3.86 16.80
CA GLU A 38 -9.78 -3.74 18.12
C GLU A 38 -9.61 -5.00 18.96
N LYS A 39 -9.88 -6.18 18.40
CA LYS A 39 -9.63 -7.47 19.07
C LYS A 39 -8.16 -7.64 19.46
N LYS A 40 -7.24 -7.20 18.59
CA LYS A 40 -5.81 -7.25 18.86
C LYS A 40 -5.40 -6.28 19.97
N LEU A 41 -5.95 -5.07 20.00
CA LEU A 41 -5.74 -4.11 21.08
C LEU A 41 -6.24 -4.62 22.43
N ALA A 42 -7.41 -5.26 22.46
CA ALA A 42 -7.97 -5.84 23.69
C ALA A 42 -7.08 -6.95 24.28
N ASN A 43 -6.34 -7.66 23.44
CA ASN A 43 -5.50 -8.79 23.84
C ASN A 43 -4.01 -8.42 23.99
N THR A 44 -3.60 -7.19 23.69
CA THR A 44 -2.19 -6.77 23.75
C THR A 44 -1.94 -5.93 24.99
N PRO A 45 -1.05 -6.32 25.91
CA PRO A 45 -0.69 -5.48 27.05
C PRO A 45 -0.05 -4.16 26.58
N VAL A 46 -0.39 -3.07 27.24
CA VAL A 46 0.05 -1.71 26.90
C VAL A 46 1.56 -1.59 27.12
N VAL A 47 2.34 -1.78 26.06
CA VAL A 47 3.76 -1.41 26.07
C VAL A 47 3.84 0.10 25.86
N LYS A 48 4.25 0.84 26.88
CA LYS A 48 4.60 2.27 26.77
C LYS A 48 5.82 2.39 25.84
N LYS A 49 5.59 2.64 24.54
CA LYS A 49 6.66 3.12 23.66
C LYS A 49 6.78 4.64 23.84
N GLY A 50 8.00 5.09 24.15
CA GLY A 50 8.34 6.48 24.37
C GLY A 50 7.99 7.37 23.17
N ASN A 51 7.84 8.67 23.46
CA ASN A 51 7.53 9.71 22.49
C ASN A 51 8.61 9.72 21.39
N GLU A 52 8.36 9.04 20.27
CA GLU A 52 9.13 9.19 19.03
C GLU A 52 8.64 10.49 18.38
N THR A 53 9.42 11.57 18.50
CA THR A 53 9.17 12.84 17.82
C THR A 53 9.35 12.68 16.31
N ILE A 54 8.47 13.31 15.54
CA ILE A 54 8.58 13.40 14.08
C ILE A 54 9.71 14.40 13.81
N ASP A 55 10.81 13.94 13.25
CA ASP A 55 11.94 14.80 12.85
C ASP A 55 11.63 15.29 11.42
N ASP A 56 11.27 16.57 11.28
CA ASP A 56 10.74 17.10 10.02
C ASP A 56 11.80 17.21 8.89
N ASP A 57 13.10 17.07 9.21
CA ASP A 57 14.22 17.19 8.27
C ASP A 57 14.97 15.87 8.05
N LEU A 58 14.30 14.85 7.48
CA LEU A 58 15.00 13.64 7.04
C LEU A 58 15.71 13.88 5.69
N PRO A 59 17.02 13.59 5.56
CA PRO A 59 17.69 13.63 4.27
C PRO A 59 17.01 12.63 3.31
N CYS A 60 16.80 13.01 2.05
CA CYS A 60 16.18 12.16 1.02
C CYS A 60 17.14 11.97 -0.16
N ASN A 61 17.08 10.81 -0.81
CA ASN A 61 17.82 10.55 -2.04
C ASN A 61 17.23 11.32 -3.23
N SER A 62 17.86 11.20 -4.40
CA SER A 62 17.42 11.86 -5.65
C SER A 62 16.00 11.49 -6.11
N ASN A 63 15.43 10.38 -5.62
CA ASN A 63 14.06 9.97 -5.87
C ASN A 63 13.07 10.44 -4.79
N GLY A 64 13.50 11.28 -3.85
CA GLY A 64 12.69 11.77 -2.72
C GLY A 64 12.44 10.72 -1.64
N VAL A 65 13.20 9.62 -1.62
CA VAL A 65 13.07 8.55 -0.61
C VAL A 65 13.92 8.93 0.60
N PRO A 66 13.35 8.96 1.83
CA PRO A 66 14.12 9.26 3.03
C PRO A 66 15.29 8.28 3.23
N GLU A 67 16.48 8.83 3.39
CA GLU A 67 17.73 8.15 3.72
C GLU A 67 17.87 8.07 5.25
N GLY A 68 17.91 6.85 5.79
CA GLY A 68 18.00 6.64 7.23
C GLY A 68 17.50 5.26 7.69
N GLY A 69 17.48 5.04 9.00
CA GLY A 69 16.90 3.85 9.60
C GLY A 69 15.39 3.76 9.37
N TYR A 70 14.83 2.54 9.43
CA TYR A 70 13.39 2.33 9.29
C TYR A 70 12.59 3.22 10.25
N ASN A 71 11.77 4.12 9.70
CA ASN A 71 10.86 4.95 10.48
C ASN A 71 9.40 4.65 10.09
N LYS A 72 8.60 4.26 11.10
CA LYS A 72 7.21 3.81 10.93
C LYS A 72 6.29 4.90 10.36
N PHE A 73 6.60 6.17 10.58
CA PHE A 73 5.81 7.32 10.12
C PHE A 73 6.00 7.61 8.62
N TYR A 74 7.13 7.21 8.03
CA TYR A 74 7.39 7.33 6.58
C TYR A 74 7.11 6.03 5.81
N SER A 75 6.47 5.04 6.44
CA SER A 75 6.19 3.76 5.80
C SER A 75 4.93 3.75 4.91
N GLY A 76 4.30 4.92 4.72
CA GLY A 76 3.16 5.11 3.83
C GLY A 76 3.44 6.20 2.79
N GLU A 77 3.19 5.88 1.52
CA GLU A 77 3.27 6.80 0.37
C GLU A 77 2.10 7.81 0.34
N VAL A 78 1.18 7.74 1.30
CA VAL A 78 -0.05 8.54 1.36
C VAL A 78 0.05 9.55 2.49
N ARG A 79 0.18 10.83 2.15
CA ARG A 79 -0.08 11.93 3.10
C ARG A 79 -1.57 11.97 3.41
N LEU A 80 -1.98 11.41 4.55
CA LEU A 80 -3.38 11.37 4.98
C LEU A 80 -4.00 12.76 5.19
N LYS A 81 -3.17 13.77 5.47
CA LYS A 81 -3.58 15.18 5.62
C LYS A 81 -4.32 15.72 4.39
N ASP A 82 -4.04 15.18 3.20
CA ASP A 82 -4.66 15.60 1.94
C ASP A 82 -5.99 14.87 1.64
N VAL A 83 -6.35 13.85 2.44
CA VAL A 83 -7.47 12.93 2.16
C VAL A 83 -8.72 13.27 2.98
N VAL A 84 -8.58 14.02 4.08
CA VAL A 84 -9.71 14.41 4.93
C VAL A 84 -10.40 15.64 4.33
N SER A 85 -11.34 15.41 3.43
CA SER A 85 -12.06 16.51 2.75
C SER A 85 -13.06 17.23 3.66
N ASP A 86 -13.60 16.56 4.68
CA ASP A 86 -14.72 17.10 5.48
C ASP A 86 -14.26 17.53 6.89
N LYS A 87 -13.44 18.58 6.92
CA LYS A 87 -12.93 19.20 8.16
C LYS A 87 -14.05 19.62 9.13
N TYR A 88 -15.26 19.84 8.62
CA TYR A 88 -16.42 20.20 9.42
C TYR A 88 -16.91 19.06 10.31
N LEU A 89 -16.88 17.81 9.82
CA LEU A 89 -17.28 16.63 10.61
C LEU A 89 -16.31 16.32 11.76
N LEU A 90 -15.09 16.86 11.70
CA LEU A 90 -14.05 16.63 12.70
C LEU A 90 -13.89 17.79 13.69
N ARG A 91 -14.70 18.84 13.58
CA ARG A 91 -14.56 20.06 14.41
C ARG A 91 -14.72 19.78 15.91
N GLU A 92 -15.55 18.80 16.25
CA GLU A 92 -15.85 18.40 17.64
C GLU A 92 -15.03 17.19 18.11
N VAL A 93 -14.17 16.64 17.24
CA VAL A 93 -13.33 15.48 17.55
C VAL A 93 -11.98 15.94 18.07
N SER A 94 -11.52 15.39 19.19
CA SER A 94 -10.20 15.72 19.72
C SER A 94 -9.08 15.39 18.71
N ARG A 95 -8.06 16.25 18.63
CA ARG A 95 -6.91 16.04 17.72
C ARG A 95 -6.22 14.70 17.97
N LEU A 96 -6.12 14.30 19.23
CA LEU A 96 -5.59 13.00 19.62
C LEU A 96 -6.40 11.82 19.04
N ALA A 97 -7.73 11.92 19.02
CA ALA A 97 -8.58 10.90 18.41
C ALA A 97 -8.41 10.86 16.88
N ILE A 98 -8.20 12.01 16.24
CA ILE A 98 -7.91 12.11 14.81
C ILE A 98 -6.56 11.45 14.50
N ASP A 99 -5.50 11.81 15.22
CA ASP A 99 -4.14 11.26 15.01
C ASP A 99 -4.13 9.73 15.22
N GLN A 100 -4.84 9.24 16.24
CA GLN A 100 -5.01 7.80 16.48
C GLN A 100 -5.71 7.10 15.30
N PHE A 101 -6.73 7.74 14.73
CA PHE A 101 -7.47 7.17 13.61
C PHE A 101 -6.67 7.22 12.31
N GLU A 102 -5.96 8.31 12.03
CA GLU A 102 -5.02 8.42 10.91
C GLU A 102 -3.97 7.32 10.97
N PHE A 103 -3.43 7.03 12.17
CA PHE A 103 -2.51 5.93 12.35
C PHE A 103 -3.13 4.56 11.97
N ILE A 104 -4.40 4.32 12.34
CA ILE A 104 -5.12 3.10 11.97
C ILE A 104 -5.31 3.03 10.44
N VAL A 105 -5.66 4.14 9.81
CA VAL A 105 -5.78 4.23 8.35
C VAL A 105 -4.43 3.94 7.67
N ALA A 106 -3.33 4.52 8.17
CA ALA A 106 -1.99 4.26 7.67
C ALA A 106 -1.61 2.77 7.78
N LEU A 107 -1.91 2.14 8.92
CA LEU A 107 -1.71 0.69 9.12
C LEU A 107 -2.50 -0.15 8.12
N TYR A 108 -3.76 0.22 7.85
CA TYR A 108 -4.58 -0.45 6.85
C TYR A 108 -3.99 -0.30 5.44
N LEU A 109 -3.57 0.90 5.05
CA LEU A 109 -2.95 1.14 3.75
C LEU A 109 -1.66 0.34 3.59
N LYS A 110 -0.83 0.30 4.62
CA LYS A 110 0.38 -0.55 4.65
C LYS A 110 0.04 -2.02 4.49
N PHE A 111 -0.95 -2.53 5.22
CA PHE A 111 -1.42 -3.91 5.10
C PHE A 111 -1.86 -4.24 3.66
N ARG A 112 -2.61 -3.34 3.03
CA ARG A 112 -3.07 -3.49 1.65
C ARG A 112 -1.91 -3.49 0.66
N ASN A 113 -0.96 -2.58 0.83
CA ASN A 113 0.22 -2.46 -0.02
C ASN A 113 1.09 -3.71 0.06
N VAL A 114 1.35 -4.24 1.26
CA VAL A 114 2.09 -5.49 1.44
C VAL A 114 1.39 -6.66 0.74
N ARG A 115 0.05 -6.76 0.83
CA ARG A 115 -0.70 -7.83 0.15
C ARG A 115 -0.65 -7.70 -1.36
N ARG A 116 -0.81 -6.49 -1.89
CA ARG A 116 -0.68 -6.21 -3.34
C ARG A 116 0.73 -6.54 -3.84
N PHE A 117 1.75 -6.09 -3.11
CA PHE A 117 3.14 -6.34 -3.44
C PHE A 117 3.48 -7.84 -3.41
N LYS A 118 2.99 -8.59 -2.42
CA LYS A 118 3.17 -10.06 -2.39
C LYS A 118 2.56 -10.74 -3.61
N LYS A 119 1.35 -10.34 -4.02
CA LYS A 119 0.71 -10.87 -5.23
C LYS A 119 1.50 -10.53 -6.49
N LEU A 120 1.92 -9.27 -6.62
CA LEU A 120 2.73 -8.82 -7.74
C LEU A 120 4.06 -9.56 -7.81
N LYS A 121 4.73 -9.74 -6.67
CA LYS A 121 5.97 -10.50 -6.57
C LYS A 121 5.76 -11.95 -7.02
N ALA A 122 4.75 -12.64 -6.50
CA ALA A 122 4.43 -14.01 -6.92
C ALA A 122 4.14 -14.12 -8.43
N LEU A 123 3.43 -13.14 -9.01
CA LEU A 123 3.23 -13.08 -10.46
C LEU A 123 4.55 -12.90 -11.21
N LYS A 124 5.44 -12.01 -10.74
CA LYS A 124 6.74 -11.79 -11.36
C LYS A 124 7.65 -13.01 -11.26
N ASP A 125 7.64 -13.70 -10.12
CA ASP A 125 8.37 -14.95 -9.93
C ASP A 125 7.84 -16.04 -10.88
N CYS A 126 6.53 -16.16 -11.03
CA CYS A 126 5.91 -17.08 -11.99
C CYS A 126 6.30 -16.74 -13.44
N GLN A 127 6.24 -15.45 -13.83
CA GLN A 127 6.67 -14.98 -15.15
C GLN A 127 8.15 -15.30 -15.42
N ALA A 128 9.02 -15.07 -14.44
CA ALA A 128 10.45 -15.38 -14.53
C ALA A 128 10.74 -16.89 -14.62
N SER A 129 9.85 -17.73 -14.11
CA SER A 129 9.98 -19.19 -14.21
C SER A 129 9.58 -19.77 -15.57
N LEU A 130 8.95 -18.97 -16.45
CA LEU A 130 8.55 -19.42 -17.78
C LEU A 130 9.78 -19.53 -18.71
N PRO A 131 9.85 -20.56 -19.58
CA PRO A 131 11.00 -20.77 -20.47
C PRO A 131 11.36 -19.55 -21.33
N ILE A 132 10.34 -18.81 -21.82
CA ILE A 132 10.56 -17.63 -22.65
C ILE A 132 11.25 -16.46 -21.93
N ALA A 133 11.20 -16.42 -20.59
CA ALA A 133 11.82 -15.34 -19.83
C ALA A 133 13.35 -15.32 -20.00
N ALA A 134 13.97 -16.49 -20.22
CA ALA A 134 15.41 -16.61 -20.47
C ALA A 134 15.83 -16.01 -21.83
N SER A 135 14.95 -16.06 -22.83
CA SER A 135 15.20 -15.51 -24.18
C SER A 135 14.79 -14.05 -24.33
N ARG A 136 14.52 -13.32 -23.22
CA ARG A 136 14.05 -11.93 -23.25
C ARG A 136 14.99 -11.02 -24.06
N ASP A 137 16.27 -11.05 -23.75
CA ASP A 137 17.23 -10.13 -24.34
C ASP A 137 17.53 -10.49 -25.81
N GLU A 138 17.52 -11.79 -26.12
CA GLU A 138 17.59 -12.30 -27.50
C GLU A 138 16.40 -11.84 -28.35
N ILE A 139 15.18 -11.90 -27.81
CA ILE A 139 13.96 -11.41 -28.48
C ILE A 139 14.07 -9.91 -28.78
N ILE A 140 14.52 -9.11 -27.81
CA ILE A 140 14.69 -7.66 -27.97
C ILE A 140 15.75 -7.35 -29.03
N GLN A 141 16.88 -8.04 -28.98
CA GLN A 141 17.96 -7.86 -29.94
C GLN A 141 17.51 -8.23 -31.37
N CYS A 142 16.91 -9.41 -31.53
CA CYS A 142 16.41 -9.86 -32.82
C CYS A 142 15.36 -8.90 -33.41
N LEU A 143 14.49 -8.32 -32.59
CA LEU A 143 13.53 -7.31 -33.05
C LEU A 143 14.19 -5.98 -33.42
N ALA A 144 15.24 -5.57 -32.70
CA ALA A 144 15.98 -4.35 -33.03
C ALA A 144 16.70 -4.48 -34.38
N GLU A 145 17.17 -5.69 -34.72
CA GLU A 145 17.90 -5.99 -35.95
C GLU A 145 16.98 -6.36 -37.13
N ASN A 146 15.74 -6.79 -36.87
CA ASN A 146 14.84 -7.31 -37.89
C ASN A 146 13.44 -6.68 -37.81
N GLN A 147 12.88 -6.32 -38.96
CA GLN A 147 11.53 -5.73 -39.05
C GLN A 147 10.41 -6.73 -38.64
N VAL A 148 10.64 -8.03 -38.78
CA VAL A 148 9.67 -9.09 -38.48
C VAL A 148 10.36 -10.19 -37.69
N LEU A 149 9.77 -10.58 -36.55
CA LEU A 149 10.25 -11.65 -35.68
C LEU A 149 9.22 -12.78 -35.60
N ILE A 150 9.65 -14.03 -35.80
CA ILE A 150 8.84 -15.23 -35.65
C ILE A 150 9.28 -15.97 -34.39
N ILE A 151 8.38 -16.13 -33.41
CA ILE A 151 8.65 -16.83 -32.15
C ILE A 151 7.87 -18.14 -32.13
N ALA A 152 8.58 -19.27 -32.21
CA ALA A 152 8.01 -20.61 -32.08
C ALA A 152 8.31 -21.22 -30.70
N GLY A 153 7.47 -22.14 -30.24
CA GLY A 153 7.72 -22.90 -29.02
C GLY A 153 6.48 -23.64 -28.51
N ASP A 154 6.66 -24.53 -27.54
CA ASP A 154 5.60 -25.43 -27.05
C ASP A 154 4.49 -24.71 -26.27
N THR A 155 3.36 -25.40 -26.08
CA THR A 155 2.26 -24.90 -25.25
C THR A 155 2.75 -24.68 -23.81
N GLY A 156 2.34 -23.57 -23.20
CA GLY A 156 2.71 -23.26 -21.81
C GLY A 156 4.09 -22.59 -21.63
N CYS A 157 4.89 -22.43 -22.69
CA CYS A 157 6.20 -21.75 -22.55
C CYS A 157 6.12 -20.22 -22.35
N GLY A 158 4.90 -19.64 -22.42
CA GLY A 158 4.66 -18.23 -22.08
C GLY A 158 4.60 -17.25 -23.25
N LYS A 159 4.75 -17.70 -24.51
CA LYS A 159 4.77 -16.85 -25.73
C LYS A 159 3.70 -15.76 -25.77
N SER A 160 2.42 -16.16 -25.84
CA SER A 160 1.31 -15.21 -26.05
C SER A 160 1.12 -14.20 -24.91
N THR A 161 1.63 -14.50 -23.71
CA THR A 161 1.48 -13.63 -22.54
C THR A 161 2.72 -12.78 -22.29
N GLN A 162 3.92 -13.37 -22.38
CA GLN A 162 5.16 -12.68 -22.03
C GLN A 162 5.70 -11.81 -23.17
N VAL A 163 5.50 -12.20 -24.44
CA VAL A 163 6.02 -11.42 -25.58
C VAL A 163 5.47 -10.00 -25.56
N THR A 164 4.14 -9.84 -25.40
CA THR A 164 3.49 -8.52 -25.31
C THR A 164 3.97 -7.69 -24.11
N MET A 165 4.50 -8.31 -23.06
CA MET A 165 5.03 -7.60 -21.89
C MET A 165 6.53 -7.26 -22.02
N ILE A 166 7.26 -8.01 -22.85
CA ILE A 166 8.69 -7.80 -23.13
C ILE A 166 8.88 -6.65 -24.12
N LEU A 167 8.02 -6.62 -25.16
CA LEU A 167 7.92 -5.55 -26.15
C LEU A 167 7.41 -4.26 -25.53
#